data_AF-A0A3A9YSJ4-F1
#
_entry.id   AF-A0A3A9YSJ4-F1
#
_cell.length_a   1.000
_cell.length_b   1.000
_cell.length_c   1.000
_cell.angle_alpha   90.00
_cell.angle_beta   90.00
_cell.angle_gamma   90.00
#
_symmetry.space_group_name_H-M   'P 1'
#
loop_
_entity.id
_entity.type
_entity.pdbx_description
1 polymer ?
#
loop_
_entity_poly.entity_id
_entity_poly.type
_entity_poly.pdbx_seq_one_letter_code
_entity_poly.pdbx_strand_id
1 'polypeptide(L)'
;MTRHPGFLLVAGWALLNGLLLAVLAIYGESATALACYGIAVGLLALAALAVLASSVRGPREHTRYRLPVRPGSAVLPLAAAAGLAVLAYPYGWWLLPIAAALLGLSLALAAHDRAARPRRSR
;
A
#
# COMPACT_ATOMS: atom_id res chain seq x y z
N MET A 1 14.03 20.10 12.84
CA MET A 1 13.15 18.99 12.41
C MET A 1 13.36 18.74 10.92
N THR A 2 14.28 17.85 10.57
CA THR A 2 14.42 17.40 9.18
C THR A 2 13.21 16.52 8.86
N ARG A 3 12.26 17.03 8.06
CA ARG A 3 11.11 16.22 7.59
C ARG A 3 11.69 14.99 6.89
N HIS A 4 11.34 13.79 7.36
CA HIS A 4 11.77 12.55 6.72
C HIS A 4 11.38 12.61 5.23
N PRO A 5 12.33 12.41 4.27
CA PRO A 5 12.03 12.54 2.84
C PRO A 5 10.88 11.63 2.38
N GLY A 6 10.66 10.51 3.07
CA GLY A 6 9.53 9.62 2.83
C GLY A 6 8.15 10.26 3.06
N PHE A 7 8.02 11.19 4.02
CA PHE A 7 6.74 11.87 4.24
C PHE A 7 6.42 12.84 3.10
N LEU A 8 7.44 13.57 2.61
CA LEU A 8 7.29 14.45 1.44
C LEU A 8 6.92 13.66 0.19
N LEU A 9 7.51 12.47 0.01
CA LEU A 9 7.18 11.59 -1.11
C LEU A 9 5.72 11.12 -1.06
N VAL A 10 5.25 10.62 0.09
CA VAL A 10 3.86 10.15 0.24
C VAL A 10 2.86 11.31 0.08
N ALA A 11 3.16 12.48 0.67
CA ALA A 11 2.32 13.66 0.55
C ALA A 11 2.28 14.19 -0.88
N GLY A 12 3.43 14.28 -1.56
CA GLY A 12 3.51 14.71 -2.96
C GLY A 12 2.79 13.74 -3.90
N TRP A 13 2.94 12.44 -3.69
CA TRP A 13 2.22 11.42 -4.43
C TRP A 13 0.70 11.53 -4.21
N ALA A 14 0.23 11.67 -2.96
CA ALA A 14 -1.18 11.82 -2.66
C ALA A 14 -1.77 13.10 -3.29
N LEU A 15 -1.03 14.21 -3.25
CA LEU A 15 -1.45 15.48 -3.86
C LEU A 15 -1.57 15.36 -5.38
N LEU A 16 -0.60 14.71 -6.04
CA LEU A 16 -0.65 14.44 -7.48
C LEU A 16 -1.88 13.61 -7.85
N ASN A 17 -2.19 12.56 -7.09
CA ASN A 17 -3.39 11.75 -7.35
C ASN A 17 -4.68 12.53 -7.07
N GLY A 18 -4.68 13.43 -6.08
CA GLY A 18 -5.80 14.36 -5.86
C GLY A 18 -6.02 15.30 -7.04
N LEU A 19 -4.94 15.82 -7.65
CA LEU A 19 -5.03 16.62 -8.86
C LEU A 19 -5.56 15.81 -10.04
N LEU A 20 -5.08 14.57 -10.22
CA LEU A 20 -5.59 13.68 -11.27
C LEU A 20 -7.08 13.38 -11.09
N LEU A 21 -7.52 13.11 -9.85
CA LEU A 21 -8.94 12.91 -9.54
C LEU A 21 -9.78 14.16 -9.90
N ALA A 22 -9.27 15.35 -9.58
CA ALA A 22 -9.92 16.61 -9.95
C ALA A 22 -10.00 16.78 -11.48
N VAL A 23 -8.95 16.42 -12.21
CA VAL A 23 -8.95 16.41 -13.68
C VAL A 23 -10.00 15.43 -14.20
N LEU A 24 -10.04 14.18 -13.72
CA LEU A 24 -11.06 13.21 -14.13
C LEU A 24 -12.48 13.73 -13.88
N ALA A 25 -12.71 14.38 -12.73
CA ALA A 25 -14.01 14.98 -12.42
C ALA A 25 -14.38 16.10 -13.39
N ILE A 26 -13.43 16.96 -13.78
CA ILE A 26 -13.64 18.01 -14.79
C ILE A 26 -13.93 17.42 -16.17
N TYR A 27 -13.29 16.30 -16.52
CA TYR A 27 -13.55 15.58 -17.76
C TYR A 27 -14.93 14.87 -17.80
N GLY A 28 -15.71 14.93 -16.72
CA GLY A 28 -17.05 14.36 -16.66
C GLY A 28 -17.07 12.85 -16.45
N GLU A 29 -16.02 12.30 -15.84
CA GLU A 29 -15.94 10.88 -15.52
C GLU A 29 -17.05 10.46 -14.54
N SER A 30 -17.44 9.19 -14.60
CA SER A 30 -18.53 8.67 -13.78
C SER A 30 -18.23 8.77 -12.27
N ALA A 31 -19.25 9.10 -11.47
CA ALA A 31 -19.13 9.20 -10.01
C ALA A 31 -18.57 7.90 -9.39
N THR A 32 -18.93 6.74 -9.97
CA THR A 32 -18.43 5.44 -9.52
C THR A 32 -16.94 5.27 -9.81
N ALA A 33 -16.45 5.65 -10.99
CA ALA A 33 -15.02 5.58 -11.30
C ALA A 33 -14.20 6.54 -10.43
N LEU A 34 -14.71 7.75 -10.17
CA LEU A 34 -14.10 8.70 -9.25
C LEU A 34 -14.02 8.15 -7.81
N ALA A 35 -15.10 7.54 -7.32
CA ALA A 35 -15.13 6.92 -6.00
C ALA A 35 -14.16 5.73 -5.89
N CYS A 36 -14.18 4.83 -6.87
CA CYS A 36 -13.26 3.68 -6.91
C CYS A 36 -11.79 4.14 -6.94
N TYR A 37 -11.46 5.13 -7.78
CA TYR A 37 -10.11 5.68 -7.86
C TYR A 37 -9.70 6.37 -6.55
N GLY A 38 -10.56 7.20 -5.98
CA GLY A 38 -10.31 7.88 -4.71
C GLY A 38 -10.09 6.89 -3.56
N ILE A 39 -10.91 5.84 -3.46
CA ILE A 39 -10.77 4.78 -2.45
C ILE A 39 -9.43 4.04 -2.63
N ALA A 40 -9.09 3.65 -3.87
CA ALA A 40 -7.84 2.95 -4.14
C ALA A 40 -6.63 3.79 -3.74
N VAL A 41 -6.56 5.06 -4.18
CA VAL A 41 -5.48 5.99 -3.82
C VAL A 41 -5.44 6.21 -2.31
N GLY A 42 -6.58 6.40 -1.66
CA GLY A 42 -6.67 6.59 -0.21
C GLY A 42 -6.14 5.39 0.58
N LEU A 43 -6.50 4.16 0.18
CA LEU A 43 -5.99 2.93 0.79
C LEU A 43 -4.46 2.83 0.66
N LEU A 44 -3.91 3.11 -0.52
CA LEU A 44 -2.45 3.09 -0.72
C LEU A 44 -1.75 4.18 0.10
N ALA A 45 -2.30 5.39 0.17
CA ALA A 45 -1.74 6.48 0.98
C ALA A 45 -1.69 6.11 2.46
N LEU A 46 -2.79 5.57 3.00
CA LEU A 46 -2.89 5.12 4.38
C LEU A 46 -1.91 3.97 4.67
N ALA A 47 -1.81 2.99 3.76
CA ALA A 47 -0.86 1.88 3.89
C ALA A 47 0.59 2.39 3.87
N ALA A 48 0.93 3.30 2.97
CA ALA A 48 2.26 3.91 2.89
C ALA A 48 2.60 4.70 4.16
N LEU A 49 1.64 5.47 4.71
CA LEU A 49 1.82 6.18 5.98
C LEU A 49 2.00 5.21 7.15
N ALA A 50 1.24 4.12 7.19
CA ALA A 50 1.37 3.09 8.23
C ALA A 50 2.75 2.41 8.18
N VAL A 51 3.23 2.07 6.97
CA VAL A 51 4.58 1.52 6.76
C VAL A 51 5.64 2.54 7.19
N LEU A 52 5.53 3.80 6.77
CA LEU A 52 6.47 4.87 7.14
C LEU A 52 6.50 5.09 8.65
N ALA A 53 5.35 5.14 9.32
CA ALA A 53 5.24 5.27 10.76
C ALA A 53 5.87 4.08 11.50
N SER A 54 5.69 2.87 10.98
CA SER A 54 6.33 1.65 11.51
C SER A 54 7.86 1.68 11.33
N SER A 55 8.34 2.17 10.19
CA SER A 55 9.77 2.32 9.90
C SER A 55 10.46 3.36 10.80
N VAL A 56 9.79 4.47 11.11
CA VAL A 56 10.32 5.52 12.00
C VAL A 56 10.38 5.05 13.46
N ARG A 57 9.45 4.19 13.90
CA ARG A 57 9.34 3.76 15.31
C ARG A 57 10.22 2.57 15.69
N GLY A 58 10.63 1.73 14.74
CA GLY A 58 11.40 0.53 15.07
C GLY A 58 12.92 0.76 15.08
N PRO A 59 13.69 -0.07 15.80
CA PRO A 59 15.14 0.05 15.89
C PRO A 59 15.81 0.08 14.51
N ARG A 60 16.79 0.97 14.32
CA ARG A 60 17.62 1.08 13.10
C ARG A 60 18.59 -0.10 13.05
N GLU A 61 18.09 -1.31 12.77
CA GLU A 61 18.95 -2.45 12.50
C GLU A 61 19.71 -2.21 11.18
N HIS A 62 20.96 -1.80 11.32
CA HIS A 62 21.96 -1.82 10.25
C HIS A 62 22.38 -3.27 10.03
N THR A 63 21.58 -4.04 9.29
CA THR A 63 22.00 -5.37 8.85
C THR A 63 21.85 -5.49 7.34
N ARG A 64 23.00 -5.30 6.68
CA ARG A 64 23.34 -5.79 5.34
C ARG A 64 22.53 -7.08 5.08
N TYR A 65 21.61 -7.04 4.11
CA TYR A 65 20.95 -8.22 3.54
C TYR A 65 19.91 -8.99 4.38
N ARG A 66 19.33 -8.45 5.45
CA ARG A 66 18.12 -9.05 6.03
C ARG A 66 16.91 -8.17 5.79
N LEU A 67 15.93 -8.70 5.04
CA LEU A 67 14.57 -8.16 5.01
C LEU A 67 14.10 -8.05 6.47
N PRO A 68 13.79 -6.84 6.98
CA PRO A 68 13.29 -6.71 8.34
C PRO A 68 11.99 -7.52 8.42
N VAL A 69 12.02 -8.59 9.21
CA VAL A 69 10.85 -9.42 9.55
C VAL A 69 9.95 -8.55 10.43
N ARG A 70 9.26 -7.60 9.80
CA ARG A 70 8.33 -6.68 10.45
C ARG A 70 6.97 -6.88 9.82
N PRO A 71 5.90 -6.90 10.64
CA PRO A 71 4.53 -7.13 10.17
C PRO A 71 4.00 -6.10 9.17
N GLY A 72 4.76 -5.05 8.84
CA GLY A 72 4.43 -4.05 7.83
C GLY A 72 4.76 -4.46 6.39
N SER A 73 5.52 -5.52 6.17
CA SER A 73 5.97 -5.96 4.83
C SER A 73 4.80 -6.35 3.91
N ALA A 74 3.76 -6.99 4.47
CA ALA A 74 2.58 -7.42 3.74
C ALA A 74 1.51 -6.32 3.55
N VAL A 75 1.58 -5.22 4.31
CA VAL A 75 0.52 -4.19 4.32
C VAL A 75 0.41 -3.46 2.97
N LEU A 76 1.54 -3.14 2.37
CA LEU A 76 1.58 -2.43 1.09
C LEU A 76 1.06 -3.29 -0.09
N PRO A 77 1.53 -4.54 -0.32
CA PRO A 77 0.98 -5.38 -1.39
C PRO A 77 -0.49 -5.72 -1.15
N LEU A 78 -0.93 -5.87 0.11
CA LEU A 78 -2.35 -6.06 0.43
C LEU A 78 -3.19 -4.85 0.00
N ALA A 79 -2.77 -3.63 0.36
CA ALA A 79 -3.46 -2.41 -0.01
C ALA A 79 -3.49 -2.21 -1.53
N ALA A 80 -2.38 -2.52 -2.22
CA ALA A 80 -2.30 -2.50 -3.67
C ALA A 80 -3.28 -3.48 -4.31
N ALA A 81 -3.35 -4.71 -3.81
CA ALA A 81 -4.29 -5.69 -4.32
C ALA A 81 -5.76 -5.29 -4.09
N ALA A 82 -6.08 -4.75 -2.91
CA ALA A 82 -7.41 -4.23 -2.61
C ALA A 82 -7.78 -3.05 -3.54
N GLY A 83 -6.85 -2.13 -3.77
CA GLY A 83 -7.05 -1.02 -4.71
C GLY A 83 -7.32 -1.50 -6.14
N LEU A 84 -6.54 -2.47 -6.63
CA LEU A 84 -6.77 -3.06 -7.95
C LEU A 84 -8.10 -3.81 -8.04
N ALA A 85 -8.51 -4.51 -6.99
CA ALA A 85 -9.81 -5.19 -6.95
C ALA A 85 -10.98 -4.19 -7.02
N VAL A 86 -10.87 -3.04 -6.34
CA VAL A 86 -11.85 -1.94 -6.43
C VAL A 86 -11.87 -1.33 -7.84
N LEU A 87 -10.70 -1.13 -8.44
CA LEU A 87 -10.56 -0.60 -9.81
C LEU A 87 -11.04 -1.57 -10.89
N ALA A 88 -11.05 -2.88 -10.62
CA ALA A 88 -11.56 -3.88 -11.57
C ALA A 88 -13.06 -3.69 -11.88
N TYR A 89 -13.81 -3.01 -11.01
CA TYR A 89 -15.22 -2.71 -11.25
C TYR A 89 -15.41 -1.73 -12.43
N PRO A 90 -14.85 -0.50 -12.42
CA PRO A 90 -14.98 0.42 -13.54
C PRO A 90 -14.02 0.15 -14.72
N TYR A 91 -12.82 -0.40 -14.47
CA TYR A 91 -11.77 -0.51 -15.50
C TYR A 91 -11.60 -1.93 -16.08
N GLY A 92 -12.38 -2.89 -15.61
CA GLY A 92 -12.49 -4.23 -16.19
C GLY A 92 -11.73 -5.32 -15.41
N TRP A 93 -12.20 -6.56 -15.59
CA TRP A 93 -11.76 -7.74 -14.83
C TRP A 93 -10.32 -8.18 -15.13
N TRP A 94 -9.69 -7.65 -16.17
CA TRP A 94 -8.29 -7.93 -16.50
C TRP A 94 -7.31 -7.48 -15.40
N LEU A 95 -7.75 -6.62 -14.47
CA LEU A 95 -7.01 -6.22 -13.28
C LEU A 95 -6.97 -7.31 -12.19
N LEU A 96 -7.91 -8.27 -12.20
CA LEU A 96 -8.03 -9.30 -11.17
C LEU A 96 -6.83 -10.25 -11.09
N PRO A 97 -6.25 -10.76 -12.20
CA PRO A 97 -5.02 -11.55 -12.14
C PRO A 97 -3.87 -10.82 -11.44
N ILE A 98 -3.73 -9.51 -11.67
CA ILE A 98 -2.68 -8.68 -11.04
C ILE A 98 -2.96 -8.53 -9.55
N ALA A 99 -4.21 -8.26 -9.18
CA ALA A 99 -4.64 -8.19 -7.79
C ALA A 99 -4.40 -9.52 -7.05
N ALA A 100 -4.70 -10.65 -7.70
CA ALA A 100 -4.47 -11.99 -7.16
C ALA A 100 -2.98 -12.28 -6.92
N ALA A 101 -2.10 -11.88 -7.86
CA ALA A 101 -0.65 -12.01 -7.68
C ALA A 101 -0.15 -11.22 -6.46
N LEU A 102 -0.63 -10.00 -6.27
CA LEU A 102 -0.29 -9.15 -5.13
C LEU A 102 -0.85 -9.70 -3.80
N LEU A 103 -2.06 -10.28 -3.81
CA LEU A 103 -2.60 -11.00 -2.66
C LEU A 103 -1.73 -12.21 -2.31
N GLY A 104 -1.32 -13.00 -3.30
CA GLY A 104 -0.42 -14.14 -3.11
C GLY A 104 0.90 -13.72 -2.48
N LEU A 105 1.49 -12.62 -2.96
CA LEU A 105 2.71 -12.04 -2.39
C LEU A 105 2.49 -11.58 -0.93
N SER A 106 1.39 -10.89 -0.65
CA SER A 106 1.04 -10.46 0.70
C SER A 106 0.88 -11.65 1.65
N LEU A 107 0.23 -12.73 1.21
CA LEU A 107 0.06 -13.95 1.99
C LEU A 107 1.41 -14.65 2.24
N ALA A 108 2.28 -14.72 1.23
CA ALA A 108 3.62 -15.29 1.37
C ALA A 108 4.46 -14.51 2.39
N LEU A 109 4.43 -13.18 2.34
CA LEU A 109 5.13 -12.32 3.30
C LEU A 109 4.56 -12.48 4.72
N ALA A 110 3.23 -12.51 4.87
CA ALA A 110 2.59 -12.74 6.16
C ALA A 110 2.90 -14.13 6.74
N ALA A 111 2.98 -15.16 5.90
CA ALA A 111 3.37 -16.51 6.30
C ALA A 111 4.85 -16.56 6.72
N HIS A 112 5.74 -15.91 5.98
CA HIS A 112 7.15 -15.80 6.32
C HIS A 112 7.36 -15.09 7.67
N ASP A 113 6.67 -13.97 7.90
CA ASP A 113 6.72 -13.23 9.16
C ASP A 113 6.22 -14.07 10.35
N ARG A 114 5.19 -14.91 10.15
CA ARG A 114 4.70 -15.83 11.20
C ARG A 114 5.71 -16.94 11.50
N ALA A 115 6.33 -17.51 10.48
CA ALA A 115 7.33 -18.57 10.63
C ALA A 115 8.62 -18.09 11.31
N ALA A 116 9.00 -16.83 11.08
CA ALA A 116 10.18 -16.22 11.66
C ALA A 116 10.01 -15.71 13.11
N ARG A 117 8.78 -15.70 13.65
CA ARG A 117 8.56 -15.39 15.08
C ARG A 117 9.05 -16.56 15.92
N PRO A 118 10.04 -16.38 16.83
CA PRO A 118 10.43 -17.44 17.75
C PRO A 118 9.21 -17.83 18.59
N ARG A 119 8.90 -19.13 18.57
CA ARG A 119 7.87 -19.75 19.39
C ARG A 119 8.28 -19.52 20.85
N ARG A 120 7.79 -18.45 21.48
CA ARG A 120 7.95 -18.20 22.92
C ARG A 120 7.26 -19.37 23.62
N SER A 121 8.03 -20.41 23.92
CA SER A 121 7.67 -21.45 24.87
C SER A 121 7.40 -20.75 26.19
N ARG A 122 6.15 -20.88 26.65
CA ARG A 122 5.77 -20.66 28.04
C ARG A 122 6.54 -21.63 28.94
#